data_AF-A0A087T4F5-F1
#
_entry.id   AF-A0A087T4F5-F1
#
_cell.length_a   1.000
_cell.length_b   1.000
_cell.length_c   1.000
_cell.angle_alpha   90.00
_cell.angle_beta   90.00
_cell.angle_gamma   90.00
#
_symmetry.space_group_name_H-M   'P 1'
#
loop_
_entity.id
_entity.type
_entity.pdbx_description
1 polymer ?
#
loop_
_entity_poly.entity_id
_entity_poly.type
_entity_poly.pdbx_seq_one_letter_code
_entity_poly.pdbx_strand_id
1 'polypeptide(L)'
;MNTSSIEDGSVKVLRELLTDSGIGEWPILDHRWNKSEVDLEWRLAMLHVHQVQPFFHTFVAPDDRNSSVYLLHVYSGSPILNTQYYLNTSEPDYVRYILSYKNLIAETARLLKAQEAVVKRDIEAMLQFEVDFANISQDDTLDFLNETNQSDDDFVFNKFNISMLEDMVPQIKWGILMDYVFDYSGISADQVDLNIVVHCEKYLRHLVDLLNKT
;
A
#
# COMPACT_ATOMS: atom_id res chain seq x y z
N MET A 1 -18.91 27.59 3.35
CA MET A 1 -18.68 26.34 2.59
C MET A 1 -20.03 25.89 2.07
N ASN A 2 -20.19 25.67 0.76
CA ASN A 2 -21.47 25.22 0.19
C ASN A 2 -21.51 23.68 0.18
N THR A 3 -22.16 23.08 1.18
CA THR A 3 -22.23 21.61 1.32
C THR A 3 -23.21 20.97 0.34
N SER A 4 -24.18 21.74 -0.17
CA SER A 4 -25.23 21.24 -1.06
C SER A 4 -24.70 20.73 -2.40
N SER A 5 -23.65 21.37 -2.92
CA SER A 5 -22.98 20.95 -4.16
C SER A 5 -22.08 19.73 -3.98
N ILE A 6 -21.69 19.39 -2.74
CA ILE A 6 -20.86 18.23 -2.42
C ILE A 6 -21.76 17.03 -2.19
N GLU A 7 -22.87 17.20 -1.47
CA GLU A 7 -23.81 16.11 -1.18
C GLU A 7 -24.45 15.53 -2.45
N ASP A 8 -24.73 16.38 -3.45
CA ASP A 8 -25.25 15.94 -4.73
C ASP A 8 -24.12 15.34 -5.61
N GLY A 9 -24.18 14.03 -5.84
CA GLY A 9 -23.25 13.34 -6.74
C GLY A 9 -21.97 12.77 -6.13
N SER A 10 -21.63 13.02 -4.86
CA SER A 10 -20.41 12.47 -4.22
C SER A 10 -20.29 10.95 -4.32
N VAL A 11 -21.39 10.22 -4.09
CA VAL A 11 -21.40 8.75 -4.20
C VAL A 11 -21.15 8.32 -5.65
N LYS A 12 -21.65 9.06 -6.63
CA LYS A 12 -21.44 8.76 -8.05
C LYS A 12 -19.97 8.93 -8.41
N VAL A 13 -19.35 10.04 -8.01
CA VAL A 13 -17.91 10.29 -8.25
C VAL A 13 -17.04 9.22 -7.60
N LEU A 14 -17.33 8.85 -6.35
CA LEU A 14 -16.59 7.78 -5.68
C LEU A 14 -16.77 6.42 -6.38
N ARG A 15 -17.98 6.12 -6.86
CA ARG A 15 -18.21 4.89 -7.62
C ARG A 15 -17.51 4.89 -8.98
N GLU A 16 -17.44 6.02 -9.67
CA GLU A 16 -16.68 6.15 -10.92
C GLU A 16 -15.17 5.95 -10.67
N LEU A 17 -14.64 6.50 -9.57
CA LEU A 17 -13.25 6.27 -9.15
C LEU A 17 -12.96 4.78 -8.88
N LEU A 18 -13.92 4.05 -8.29
CA LEU A 18 -13.83 2.61 -7.98
C LEU A 18 -14.18 1.72 -9.18
N THR A 19 -13.75 2.12 -10.38
CA THR A 19 -13.84 1.32 -11.61
C THR A 19 -12.46 1.24 -12.27
N ASP A 20 -12.34 0.45 -13.33
CA ASP A 20 -11.12 0.36 -14.14
C ASP A 20 -10.71 1.69 -14.80
N SER A 21 -11.62 2.67 -14.86
CA SER A 21 -11.30 4.03 -15.33
C SER A 21 -10.65 4.93 -14.26
N GLY A 22 -10.65 4.49 -13.00
CA GLY A 22 -10.01 5.18 -11.88
C GLY A 22 -8.92 4.31 -11.25
N ILE A 23 -9.17 3.81 -10.04
CA ILE A 23 -8.19 3.02 -9.26
C ILE A 23 -8.50 1.52 -9.21
N GLY A 24 -9.45 1.07 -10.02
CA GLY A 24 -9.93 -0.30 -10.07
C GLY A 24 -11.10 -0.58 -9.14
N GLU A 25 -11.77 -1.71 -9.39
CA GLU A 25 -12.92 -2.13 -8.61
C GLU A 25 -12.54 -2.47 -7.16
N TRP A 26 -13.47 -2.24 -6.24
CA TRP A 26 -13.36 -2.70 -4.85
C TRP A 26 -14.17 -3.98 -4.68
N PRO A 27 -13.55 -5.16 -4.48
CA PRO A 27 -14.24 -6.46 -4.55
C PRO A 27 -15.46 -6.58 -3.63
N ILE A 28 -15.41 -5.91 -2.46
CA ILE A 28 -16.49 -5.91 -1.49
C ILE A 28 -17.81 -5.34 -2.04
N LEU A 29 -17.76 -4.56 -3.13
CA LEU A 29 -18.90 -3.93 -3.76
C LEU A 29 -19.58 -4.81 -4.84
N ASP A 30 -18.91 -5.84 -5.38
CA ASP A 30 -19.50 -6.76 -6.35
C ASP A 30 -19.22 -8.23 -6.01
N HIS A 31 -20.29 -8.96 -5.68
CA HIS A 31 -20.27 -10.41 -5.45
C HIS A 31 -19.77 -11.27 -6.62
N ARG A 32 -19.77 -10.72 -7.85
CA ARG A 32 -19.30 -11.40 -9.08
C ARG A 32 -17.85 -11.08 -9.40
N TRP A 33 -17.20 -10.24 -8.60
CA TRP A 33 -15.83 -9.85 -8.83
C TRP A 33 -14.91 -11.06 -8.90
N ASN A 34 -14.04 -11.07 -9.91
CA ASN A 34 -13.15 -12.18 -10.20
C ASN A 34 -11.70 -11.82 -9.86
N LYS A 35 -11.12 -12.58 -8.93
CA LYS A 35 -9.73 -12.39 -8.49
C LYS A 35 -8.71 -12.61 -9.62
N SER A 36 -9.01 -13.46 -10.60
CA SER A 36 -8.09 -13.77 -11.69
C SER A 36 -7.82 -12.61 -12.65
N GLU A 37 -8.56 -11.51 -12.52
CA GLU A 37 -8.47 -10.33 -13.38
C GLU A 37 -7.65 -9.19 -12.74
N VAL A 38 -7.06 -9.41 -11.56
CA VAL A 38 -6.28 -8.36 -10.87
C VAL A 38 -4.90 -8.19 -11.50
N ASP A 39 -4.69 -7.05 -12.13
CA ASP A 39 -3.36 -6.49 -12.40
C ASP A 39 -2.89 -5.74 -11.15
N LEU A 40 -2.06 -6.41 -10.33
CA LEU A 40 -1.58 -5.87 -9.06
C LEU A 40 -0.71 -4.63 -9.30
N GLU A 41 0.21 -4.69 -10.27
CA GLU A 41 1.13 -3.60 -10.58
C GLU A 41 0.39 -2.36 -11.06
N TRP A 42 -0.58 -2.52 -11.96
CA TRP A 42 -1.45 -1.41 -12.37
C TRP A 42 -2.19 -0.82 -11.19
N ARG A 43 -2.75 -1.64 -10.30
CA ARG A 43 -3.53 -1.17 -9.15
C ARG A 43 -2.67 -0.42 -8.14
N LEU A 44 -1.46 -0.91 -7.87
CA LEU A 44 -0.49 -0.20 -7.03
C LEU A 44 -0.07 1.13 -7.67
N ALA A 45 0.15 1.17 -8.97
CA ALA A 45 0.48 2.39 -9.70
C ALA A 45 -0.66 3.42 -9.63
N MET A 46 -1.91 3.01 -9.88
CA MET A 46 -3.08 3.90 -9.81
C MET A 46 -3.31 4.43 -8.39
N LEU A 47 -3.15 3.59 -7.37
CA LEU A 47 -3.18 4.08 -5.98
C LEU A 47 -2.06 5.10 -5.73
N HIS A 48 -0.85 4.82 -6.20
CA HIS A 48 0.31 5.68 -5.99
C HIS A 48 0.14 7.07 -6.62
N VAL A 49 -0.36 7.16 -7.87
CA VAL A 49 -0.61 8.46 -8.53
C VAL A 49 -1.70 9.26 -7.82
N HIS A 50 -2.64 8.58 -7.17
CA HIS A 50 -3.64 9.16 -6.28
C HIS A 50 -3.13 9.41 -4.84
N GLN A 51 -1.81 9.34 -4.61
CA GLN A 51 -1.15 9.58 -3.33
C GLN A 51 -1.54 8.58 -2.23
N VAL A 52 -1.89 7.35 -2.62
CA VAL A 52 -2.18 6.23 -1.72
C VAL A 52 -1.11 5.16 -1.88
N GLN A 53 -0.38 4.88 -0.81
CA GLN A 53 0.71 3.91 -0.78
C GLN A 53 0.43 2.86 0.30
N PRO A 54 -0.33 1.80 0.00
CA PRO A 54 -0.89 0.91 1.04
C PRO A 54 0.16 -0.02 1.67
N PHE A 55 1.19 -0.40 0.93
CA PHE A 55 2.13 -1.45 1.36
C PHE A 55 3.56 -0.98 1.56
N PHE A 56 4.03 -0.02 0.77
CA PHE A 56 5.37 0.53 0.91
C PHE A 56 5.36 1.97 0.43
N HIS A 57 6.18 2.79 1.07
CA HIS A 57 6.29 4.20 0.77
C HIS A 57 7.47 4.45 -0.14
N THR A 58 7.24 5.26 -1.16
CA THR A 58 8.28 5.75 -2.06
C THR A 58 8.39 7.26 -1.95
N PHE A 59 9.61 7.78 -1.92
CA PHE A 59 9.87 9.22 -2.04
C PHE A 59 11.14 9.48 -2.85
N VAL A 60 11.18 10.62 -3.54
CA VAL A 60 12.35 11.05 -4.31
C VAL A 60 13.08 12.15 -3.55
N ALA A 61 14.39 11.95 -3.32
CA ALA A 61 15.24 12.90 -2.62
C ALA A 61 16.61 13.01 -3.32
N PRO A 62 17.31 14.15 -3.20
CA PRO A 62 18.69 14.26 -3.69
C PRO A 62 19.61 13.31 -2.91
N ASP A 63 20.63 12.77 -3.58
CA ASP A 63 21.69 11.98 -2.94
C ASP A 63 22.54 12.89 -2.05
N ASP A 64 22.69 12.53 -0.76
CA ASP A 64 23.49 13.27 0.22
C ASP A 64 24.96 13.43 -0.21
N ARG A 65 25.48 12.47 -0.98
CA ARG A 65 26.88 12.49 -1.47
C ARG A 65 27.01 13.27 -2.78
N ASN A 66 25.93 13.39 -3.56
CA ASN A 66 25.90 14.12 -4.82
C ASN A 66 24.48 14.67 -5.10
N SER A 67 24.23 15.89 -4.66
CA SER A 67 22.92 16.54 -4.79
C SER A 67 22.45 16.81 -6.23
N SER A 68 23.29 16.54 -7.24
CA SER A 68 22.90 16.59 -8.66
C SER A 68 22.21 15.29 -9.13
N VAL A 69 22.18 14.26 -8.29
CA VAL A 69 21.51 12.97 -8.55
C VAL A 69 20.33 12.84 -7.59
N TYR A 70 19.20 12.35 -8.09
CA TYR A 70 18.03 12.04 -7.29
C TYR A 70 17.88 10.54 -7.12
N LEU A 71 17.50 10.12 -5.92
CA LEU A 71 17.28 8.74 -5.53
C LEU A 71 15.80 8.53 -5.24
N LEU A 72 15.26 7.40 -5.69
CA LEU A 72 13.97 6.89 -5.25
C LEU A 72 14.19 5.99 -4.05
N HIS A 73 13.74 6.42 -2.88
CA HIS A 73 13.82 5.62 -1.68
C HIS A 73 12.55 4.80 -1.46
N VAL A 74 12.69 3.56 -1.02
CA VAL A 74 11.60 2.64 -0.70
C VAL A 74 11.66 2.25 0.77
N TYR A 75 10.59 2.54 1.51
CA TYR A 75 10.43 2.25 2.93
C TYR A 75 9.23 1.34 3.17
N SER A 76 9.27 0.65 4.31
CA SER A 76 8.16 -0.19 4.75
C SER A 76 6.90 0.62 4.96
N GLY A 77 5.76 0.03 4.65
CA GLY A 77 4.45 0.56 5.00
C GLY A 77 3.97 0.02 6.35
N SER A 78 2.82 0.53 6.78
CA SER A 78 2.11 -0.02 7.93
C SER A 78 0.60 0.05 7.72
N PRO A 79 -0.19 -0.79 8.43
CA PRO A 79 -1.63 -0.66 8.45
C PRO A 79 -2.07 0.74 8.89
N ILE A 80 -3.30 1.12 8.52
CA ILE A 80 -3.83 2.47 8.80
C ILE A 80 -3.95 2.79 10.29
N LEU A 81 -4.14 1.78 11.13
CA LEU A 81 -4.16 1.93 12.59
C LEU A 81 -2.82 1.48 13.17
N ASN A 82 -2.53 1.95 14.37
CA ASN A 82 -1.35 1.48 15.10
C ASN A 82 -1.36 -0.06 15.23
N THR A 83 -0.22 -0.70 14.94
CA THR A 83 -0.09 -2.17 14.96
C THR A 83 -0.52 -2.80 16.28
N GLN A 84 -0.34 -2.12 17.41
CA GLN A 84 -0.79 -2.59 18.72
C GLN A 84 -2.30 -2.83 18.80
N TYR A 85 -3.11 -2.07 18.04
CA TYR A 85 -4.56 -2.27 18.05
C TYR A 85 -4.95 -3.59 17.40
N TYR A 86 -4.19 -4.06 16.40
CA TYR A 86 -4.43 -5.35 15.75
C TYR A 86 -3.86 -6.51 16.57
N LEU A 87 -2.69 -6.32 17.18
CA LEU A 87 -1.90 -7.42 17.76
C LEU A 87 -2.20 -7.69 19.23
N ASN A 88 -2.67 -6.70 19.99
CA ASN A 88 -2.99 -6.87 21.40
C ASN A 88 -4.49 -7.04 21.61
N THR A 89 -4.89 -8.30 21.80
CA THR A 89 -6.28 -8.72 22.06
C THR A 89 -6.65 -8.73 23.54
N SER A 90 -5.71 -8.40 24.44
CA SER A 90 -5.93 -8.44 25.90
C SER A 90 -6.52 -7.13 26.43
N GLU A 91 -6.20 -6.01 25.78
CA GLU A 91 -6.67 -4.68 26.18
C GLU A 91 -8.08 -4.39 25.63
N PRO A 92 -9.10 -4.19 26.49
CA PRO A 92 -10.49 -4.01 26.05
C PRO A 92 -10.69 -2.82 25.10
N ASP A 93 -9.93 -1.73 25.29
CA ASP A 93 -10.03 -0.54 24.44
C ASP A 93 -9.55 -0.81 23.01
N TYR A 94 -8.51 -1.64 22.84
CA TYR A 94 -7.97 -1.97 21.52
C TYR A 94 -8.96 -2.84 20.74
N VAL A 95 -9.56 -3.83 21.41
CA VAL A 95 -10.64 -4.64 20.85
C VAL A 95 -11.81 -3.75 20.39
N ARG A 96 -12.15 -2.73 21.19
CA ARG A 96 -13.19 -1.77 20.84
C ARG A 96 -12.83 -0.91 19.62
N TYR A 97 -11.56 -0.50 19.47
CA TYR A 97 -11.10 0.25 18.29
C TYR A 97 -11.18 -0.57 17.02
N ILE A 98 -10.72 -1.83 17.03
CA ILE A 98 -10.84 -2.73 15.88
C ILE A 98 -12.30 -2.98 15.52
N LEU A 99 -13.18 -3.18 16.51
CA LEU A 99 -14.61 -3.32 16.25
C LEU A 99 -15.22 -2.06 15.62
N SER A 100 -14.78 -0.88 16.05
CA SER A 100 -15.25 0.40 15.49
C SER A 100 -14.78 0.59 14.05
N TYR A 101 -13.53 0.23 13.76
CA TYR A 101 -12.97 0.24 12.42
C TYR A 101 -13.69 -0.76 11.49
N LYS A 102 -13.95 -1.98 11.98
CA LYS A 102 -14.79 -2.97 11.30
C LYS A 102 -16.17 -2.40 10.91
N ASN A 103 -16.82 -1.73 11.84
CA ASN A 103 -18.12 -1.09 11.62
C ASN A 103 -18.03 0.07 10.61
N LEU A 104 -16.95 0.84 10.62
CA LEU A 104 -16.72 1.91 9.64
C LEU A 104 -16.63 1.37 8.21
N ILE A 105 -15.87 0.28 7.99
CA ILE A 105 -15.78 -0.36 6.67
C ILE A 105 -17.15 -0.88 6.24
N ALA A 106 -17.87 -1.55 7.15
CA ALA A 106 -19.20 -2.10 6.87
C ALA A 106 -20.22 -1.03 6.48
N GLU A 107 -20.28 0.08 7.23
CA GLU A 107 -21.17 1.20 6.93
C GLU A 107 -20.79 1.90 5.62
N THR A 108 -19.49 2.03 5.34
CA THR A 108 -19.02 2.60 4.06
C THR A 108 -19.47 1.73 2.88
N ALA A 109 -19.28 0.41 2.94
CA ALA A 109 -19.72 -0.51 1.90
C ALA A 109 -21.25 -0.50 1.75
N ARG A 110 -22.00 -0.42 2.86
CA ARG A 110 -23.47 -0.29 2.85
C ARG A 110 -23.95 0.99 2.17
N LEU A 111 -23.30 2.13 2.44
CA LEU A 111 -23.59 3.41 1.77
C LEU A 111 -23.35 3.31 0.26
N LEU A 112 -22.32 2.56 -0.14
CA LEU A 112 -22.00 2.22 -1.53
C LEU A 112 -22.87 1.10 -2.12
N LYS A 113 -23.92 0.65 -1.42
CA LYS A 113 -24.89 -0.36 -1.88
C LYS A 113 -24.30 -1.76 -2.08
N ALA A 114 -23.26 -2.11 -1.32
CA ALA A 114 -22.74 -3.48 -1.28
C ALA A 114 -23.75 -4.46 -0.65
N GLN A 115 -23.65 -5.74 -1.03
CA GLN A 115 -24.47 -6.80 -0.46
C GLN A 115 -23.95 -7.19 0.93
N GLU A 116 -24.81 -7.16 1.96
CA GLU A 116 -24.43 -7.41 3.35
C GLU A 116 -23.68 -8.73 3.58
N ALA A 117 -24.11 -9.80 2.89
CA ALA A 117 -23.45 -11.10 2.99
C ALA A 117 -22.00 -11.09 2.48
N VAL A 118 -21.73 -10.33 1.42
CA VAL A 118 -20.37 -10.13 0.86
C VAL A 118 -19.54 -9.28 1.82
N VAL A 119 -20.10 -8.16 2.28
CA VAL A 119 -19.45 -7.25 3.23
C VAL A 119 -18.98 -7.99 4.47
N LYS A 120 -19.84 -8.83 5.07
CA LYS A 120 -19.51 -9.58 6.29
C LYS A 120 -18.36 -10.58 6.07
N ARG A 121 -18.32 -11.24 4.90
CA ARG A 121 -17.25 -12.19 4.55
C ARG A 121 -15.93 -11.46 4.29
N ASP A 122 -15.97 -10.43 3.47
CA ASP A 122 -14.76 -9.76 2.96
C ASP A 122 -14.09 -8.93 4.05
N ILE A 123 -14.86 -8.28 4.93
CA ILE A 123 -14.30 -7.52 6.06
C ILE A 123 -13.49 -8.41 7.01
N GLU A 124 -13.93 -9.65 7.25
CA GLU A 124 -13.16 -10.56 8.11
C GLU A 124 -11.82 -10.93 7.47
N ALA A 125 -11.83 -11.21 6.16
CA ALA A 125 -10.60 -11.47 5.41
C ALA A 125 -9.68 -10.24 5.36
N MET A 126 -10.24 -9.03 5.19
CA MET A 126 -9.49 -7.78 5.22
C MET A 126 -8.82 -7.55 6.58
N LEU A 127 -9.55 -7.77 7.69
CA LEU A 127 -8.99 -7.61 9.03
C LEU A 127 -7.90 -8.65 9.31
N GLN A 128 -8.09 -9.90 8.88
CA GLN A 128 -7.06 -10.92 9.03
C GLN A 128 -5.80 -10.55 8.24
N PHE A 129 -5.95 -10.05 7.01
CA PHE A 129 -4.84 -9.54 6.23
C PHE A 129 -4.13 -8.38 6.95
N GLU A 130 -4.87 -7.42 7.51
CA GLU A 130 -4.28 -6.30 8.26
C GLU A 130 -3.56 -6.74 9.54
N VAL A 131 -4.03 -7.81 10.22
CA VAL A 131 -3.32 -8.41 11.37
C VAL A 131 -2.00 -9.03 10.93
N ASP A 132 -2.00 -9.81 9.85
CA ASP A 132 -0.78 -10.41 9.30
C ASP A 132 0.19 -9.31 8.82
N PHE A 133 -0.35 -8.26 8.20
CA PHE A 133 0.42 -7.10 7.77
C PHE A 133 1.00 -6.31 8.96
N ALA A 134 0.23 -6.14 10.03
CA ALA A 134 0.68 -5.48 11.26
C ALA A 134 1.87 -6.20 11.91
N ASN A 135 1.89 -7.54 11.90
CA ASN A 135 3.03 -8.32 12.38
C ASN A 135 4.29 -8.03 11.54
N ILE A 136 4.16 -8.07 10.21
CA ILE A 136 5.29 -7.81 9.30
C ILE A 136 5.86 -6.40 9.50
N SER A 137 5.00 -5.38 9.62
CA SER A 137 5.42 -4.00 9.89
C SER A 137 6.05 -3.81 11.28
N GLN A 138 5.56 -4.53 12.30
CA GLN A 138 6.13 -4.45 13.64
C GLN A 138 7.54 -5.05 13.69
N ASP A 139 7.75 -6.20 13.04
CA ASP A 139 9.05 -6.86 12.96
C ASP A 139 10.10 -5.96 12.30
N ASP A 140 9.75 -5.30 11.20
CA ASP A 140 10.64 -4.33 10.51
C ASP A 140 11.00 -3.14 11.41
N THR A 141 10.03 -2.61 12.16
CA THR A 141 10.28 -1.53 13.12
C THR A 141 11.26 -1.96 14.21
N LEU A 142 11.14 -3.19 14.72
CA LEU A 142 12.04 -3.73 15.75
C LEU A 142 13.45 -3.95 15.20
N ASP A 143 13.57 -4.45 13.96
CA ASP A 143 14.86 -4.61 13.29
C ASP A 143 15.55 -3.24 13.10
N PHE A 144 14.82 -2.23 12.61
CA PHE A 144 15.34 -0.86 12.45
C PHE A 144 15.80 -0.24 13.78
N LEU A 145 15.07 -0.43 14.87
CA LEU A 145 15.46 0.05 16.20
C LEU A 145 16.70 -0.67 16.75
N ASN A 146 16.91 -1.93 16.38
CA ASN A 146 18.11 -2.68 16.76
C ASN A 146 19.34 -2.24 15.93
N GLU A 147 19.13 -1.90 14.67
CA GLU A 147 20.17 -1.45 13.75
C GLU A 147 20.60 0.00 14.01
N THR A 148 19.67 0.91 14.34
CA THR A 148 19.99 2.32 14.69
C THR A 148 20.75 2.48 16.01
N ASN A 149 20.86 1.43 16.83
CA ASN A 149 21.77 1.39 17.97
C ASN A 149 23.24 1.12 17.55
N GLN A 150 23.47 0.77 16.28
CA GLN A 150 24.77 0.73 15.63
C GLN A 150 24.98 2.08 14.92
N SER A 151 26.16 2.66 15.06
CA SER A 151 26.51 4.02 14.63
C SER A 151 26.02 4.37 13.21
N ASP A 152 25.43 5.57 13.06
CA ASP A 152 24.87 6.18 11.84
C ASP A 152 25.79 6.21 10.59
N ASP A 153 27.05 5.75 10.72
CA ASP A 153 28.04 5.66 9.64
C ASP A 153 27.83 4.43 8.72
N ASP A 154 27.04 3.45 9.18
CA ASP A 154 26.82 2.16 8.50
C ASP A 154 25.47 2.05 7.77
N PHE A 155 24.76 3.17 7.51
CA PHE A 155 23.71 3.16 6.48
C PHE A 155 24.39 2.88 5.14
N VAL A 156 24.53 1.59 4.83
CA VAL A 156 25.19 1.07 3.64
C VAL A 156 24.42 1.65 2.47
N PHE A 157 25.03 2.65 1.85
CA PHE A 157 24.51 3.34 0.69
C PHE A 157 24.45 2.35 -0.48
N ASN A 158 23.32 1.66 -0.59
CA ASN A 158 23.07 0.67 -1.62
C ASN A 158 22.22 1.31 -2.71
N LYS A 159 22.89 1.84 -3.74
CA LYS A 159 22.25 2.25 -5.00
C LYS A 159 21.89 1.00 -5.80
N PHE A 160 20.61 0.86 -6.16
CA PHE A 160 20.06 -0.21 -6.98
C PHE A 160 19.43 0.35 -8.27
N ASN A 161 19.27 -0.52 -9.26
CA ASN A 161 18.44 -0.28 -10.44
C ASN A 161 17.17 -1.16 -10.36
N ILE A 162 16.25 -0.97 -11.30
CA ILE A 162 15.01 -1.79 -11.36
C ILE A 162 15.31 -3.28 -11.47
N SER A 163 16.32 -3.70 -12.26
CA SER A 163 16.66 -5.13 -12.40
C SER A 163 17.06 -5.79 -11.07
N MET A 164 17.74 -5.06 -10.18
CA MET A 164 18.08 -5.59 -8.85
C MET A 164 16.86 -5.68 -7.94
N LEU A 165 15.90 -4.76 -8.04
CA LEU A 165 14.62 -4.88 -7.35
C LEU A 165 13.85 -6.13 -7.81
N GLU A 166 13.88 -6.41 -9.11
CA GLU A 166 13.30 -7.63 -9.67
C GLU A 166 14.01 -8.89 -9.17
N ASP A 167 15.35 -8.86 -9.01
CA ASP A 167 16.08 -9.97 -8.40
C ASP A 167 15.75 -10.15 -6.91
N MET A 168 15.56 -9.05 -6.18
CA MET A 168 15.24 -9.08 -4.75
C MET A 168 13.81 -9.55 -4.49
N VAL A 169 12.85 -9.02 -5.24
CA VAL A 169 11.40 -9.26 -5.07
C VAL A 169 10.78 -9.50 -6.45
N PRO A 170 11.00 -10.69 -7.05
CA PRO A 170 10.59 -11.00 -8.43
C PRO A 170 9.08 -11.12 -8.64
N GLN A 171 8.31 -11.24 -7.55
CA GLN A 171 6.87 -11.41 -7.63
C GLN A 171 6.13 -10.11 -7.94
N ILE A 172 6.76 -8.95 -7.73
CA ILE A 172 6.26 -7.66 -8.19
C ILE A 172 7.02 -7.31 -9.47
N LYS A 173 6.32 -7.05 -10.56
CA LYS A 173 6.94 -6.60 -11.81
C LYS A 173 7.23 -5.09 -11.72
N TRP A 174 8.32 -4.75 -11.04
CA TRP A 174 8.69 -3.37 -10.73
C TRP A 174 8.80 -2.47 -11.96
N GLY A 175 9.33 -2.96 -13.08
CA GLY A 175 9.36 -2.22 -14.34
C GLY A 175 7.97 -1.81 -14.80
N ILE A 176 7.02 -2.75 -14.84
CA ILE A 176 5.63 -2.50 -15.24
C ILE A 176 4.95 -1.51 -14.30
N LEU A 177 5.15 -1.67 -12.98
CA LEU A 177 4.59 -0.75 -11.99
C LEU A 177 5.08 0.68 -12.23
N MET A 178 6.40 0.87 -12.43
CA MET A 178 6.99 2.19 -12.66
C MET A 178 6.56 2.78 -13.99
N ASP A 179 6.47 1.96 -15.05
CA ASP A 179 5.99 2.39 -16.36
C ASP A 179 4.57 2.97 -16.26
N TYR A 180 3.65 2.31 -15.53
CA TYR A 180 2.31 2.86 -15.30
C TYR A 180 2.32 4.20 -14.56
N VAL A 181 3.21 4.38 -13.58
CA VAL A 181 3.35 5.64 -12.84
C VAL A 181 3.89 6.77 -13.74
N PHE A 182 4.88 6.46 -14.57
CA PHE A 182 5.50 7.42 -15.49
C PHE A 182 4.56 7.81 -16.63
N ASP A 183 3.88 6.84 -17.23
CA ASP A 183 2.89 7.07 -18.29
C ASP A 183 1.78 8.00 -17.80
N TYR A 184 1.26 7.76 -16.59
CA TYR A 184 0.25 8.63 -15.99
C TYR A 184 0.78 10.06 -15.74
N SER A 185 2.07 10.19 -15.39
CA SER A 185 2.73 11.47 -15.14
C SER A 185 3.20 12.17 -16.42
N GLY A 186 3.06 11.54 -17.59
CA GLY A 186 3.56 12.05 -18.87
C GLY A 186 5.09 12.07 -18.97
N ILE A 187 5.77 11.24 -18.18
CA ILE A 187 7.23 11.09 -18.18
C ILE A 187 7.57 9.86 -19.02
N SER A 188 8.52 9.98 -19.94
CA SER A 188 8.94 8.85 -20.75
C SER A 188 10.00 8.04 -20.01
N ALA A 189 9.81 6.71 -19.90
CA ALA A 189 10.70 5.84 -19.12
C ALA A 189 12.17 5.86 -19.59
N ASP A 190 12.42 6.11 -20.88
CA ASP A 190 13.76 6.27 -21.47
C ASP A 190 14.49 7.55 -21.02
N GLN A 191 13.78 8.50 -20.42
CA GLN A 191 14.33 9.75 -19.90
C GLN A 191 14.68 9.69 -18.41
N VAL A 192 14.36 8.58 -17.72
CA VAL A 192 14.52 8.48 -16.27
C VAL A 192 15.69 7.57 -15.92
N ASP A 193 16.76 8.16 -15.38
CA ASP A 193 17.83 7.43 -14.72
C ASP A 193 17.47 7.25 -13.23
N LEU A 194 16.78 6.15 -12.91
CA LEU A 194 16.36 5.84 -11.55
C LEU A 194 17.48 5.14 -10.78
N ASN A 195 17.99 5.83 -9.77
CA ASN A 195 18.76 5.22 -8.71
C ASN A 195 17.82 4.92 -7.55
N ILE A 196 17.69 3.66 -7.17
CA ILE A 196 16.73 3.20 -6.16
C ILE A 196 17.49 2.81 -4.90
N VAL A 197 16.96 3.17 -3.73
CA VAL A 197 17.50 2.75 -2.43
C VAL A 197 16.39 2.07 -1.65
N VAL A 198 16.59 0.82 -1.26
CA VAL A 198 15.61 0.02 -0.51
C VAL A 198 16.06 -0.07 0.93
N HIS A 199 15.24 0.44 1.85
CA HIS A 199 15.53 0.44 3.29
C HIS A 199 14.83 -0.70 4.03
N CYS A 200 14.01 -1.49 3.35
CA CYS A 200 13.08 -2.45 3.96
C CYS A 200 13.06 -3.80 3.20
N GLU A 201 14.22 -4.32 2.79
CA GLU A 201 14.29 -5.53 1.96
C GLU A 201 13.56 -6.74 2.59
N LYS A 202 13.88 -7.04 3.85
CA LYS A 202 13.29 -8.19 4.57
C LYS A 202 11.78 -8.05 4.69
N TYR A 203 11.31 -6.86 5.02
CA TYR A 203 9.89 -6.50 5.04
C TYR A 203 9.21 -6.76 3.69
N LEU A 204 9.80 -6.30 2.58
CA LEU A 204 9.22 -6.50 1.24
C LEU A 204 9.10 -7.98 0.87
N ARG A 205 10.07 -8.82 1.26
CA ARG A 205 10.00 -10.27 1.07
C ARG A 205 8.82 -10.88 1.82
N HIS A 206 8.64 -10.54 3.09
CA HIS A 206 7.51 -11.03 3.90
C HIS A 206 6.16 -10.51 3.41
N LEU A 207 6.10 -9.24 3.00
CA LEU A 207 4.90 -8.64 2.40
C LEU A 207 4.47 -9.42 1.16
N VAL A 208 5.40 -9.73 0.27
CA VAL A 208 5.11 -10.50 -0.95
C VAL A 208 4.64 -11.92 -0.63
N ASP A 209 5.23 -12.57 0.38
CA ASP A 209 4.75 -13.86 0.84
C ASP A 209 3.31 -13.79 1.37
N LEU A 210 2.92 -12.69 2.02
CA LEU A 210 1.54 -12.45 2.45
C LEU A 210 0.61 -12.23 1.23
N LEU A 211 1.02 -11.39 0.28
CA LEU A 211 0.25 -11.13 -0.95
C LEU A 211 -0.01 -12.40 -1.75
N ASN A 212 0.97 -13.30 -1.86
CA ASN A 212 0.84 -14.56 -2.60
C ASN A 212 -0.10 -15.59 -1.93
N LYS A 213 -0.28 -15.50 -0.61
CA LYS A 213 -1.19 -16.38 0.14
C LYS A 213 -2.64 -15.90 0.11
N THR A 214 -2.84 -14.62 -0.18
CA THR A 214 -4.15 -13.94 -0.19
C THR A 214 -4.82 -14.16 -1.53
#